data_AF-A0A7K0WR71-F1
#
_entry.id   AF-A0A7K0WR71-F1
#
_cell.length_a   1.000
_cell.length_b   1.000
_cell.length_c   1.000
_cell.angle_alpha   90.00
_cell.angle_beta   90.00
_cell.angle_gamma   90.00
#
_symmetry.space_group_name_H-M   'P 1'
#
loop_
_entity.id
_entity.type
_entity.pdbx_description
1 polymer ?
#
loop_
_entity_poly.entity_id
_entity_poly.type
_entity_poly.pdbx_seq_one_letter_code
_entity_poly.pdbx_strand_id
1 'polypeptide(L)'
;MTAAEHICGECGTQYCAECVVFPYGVSRGAVCIACALELGGVQRQHSRGPKLSRREIRKRIAAQKSEQLVQGAIQEPLPLPEVISWLDDSGEGAELPGGWKQSYP
;
A
#
# COMPACT_ATOMS: atom_id res chain seq x y z
N MET A 1 10.79 1.27 17.62
CA MET A 1 11.29 0.14 16.81
C MET A 1 10.31 -0.04 15.66
N THR A 2 10.66 0.39 14.45
CA THR A 2 9.75 0.36 13.30
C THR A 2 9.62 -1.08 12.81
N ALA A 3 8.40 -1.61 12.82
CA ALA A 3 8.12 -2.94 12.30
C ALA A 3 8.49 -3.01 10.81
N ALA A 4 9.14 -4.11 10.42
CA ALA A 4 9.43 -4.40 9.03
C ALA A 4 8.15 -4.87 8.32
N GLU A 5 7.42 -3.92 7.72
CA GLU A 5 6.09 -4.17 7.15
C GLU A 5 6.13 -4.66 5.70
N HIS A 6 7.20 -4.36 4.95
CA HIS A 6 7.27 -4.71 3.53
C HIS A 6 8.65 -5.20 3.09
N ILE A 7 8.65 -6.14 2.14
CA ILE A 7 9.85 -6.65 1.47
C ILE A 7 9.93 -6.08 0.06
N CYS A 8 11.07 -5.50 -0.30
CA CYS A 8 11.30 -5.01 -1.65
C CYS A 8 11.40 -6.16 -2.66
N GLY A 9 10.62 -6.13 -3.73
CA GLY A 9 10.63 -7.13 -4.81
C GLY A 9 11.92 -7.19 -5.64
N GLU A 10 12.77 -6.16 -5.57
CA GLU A 10 13.99 -6.06 -6.37
C GLU A 10 15.27 -6.45 -5.61
N CYS A 11 15.45 -6.00 -4.36
CA CYS A 11 16.62 -6.38 -3.53
C CYS A 11 16.31 -7.42 -2.46
N GLY A 12 15.04 -7.63 -2.08
CA GLY A 12 14.65 -8.58 -1.04
C GLY A 12 14.92 -8.16 0.40
N THR A 13 15.34 -6.92 0.62
CA THR A 13 15.49 -6.34 1.96
C THR A 13 14.16 -5.84 2.50
N GLN A 14 14.07 -5.81 3.83
CA GLN A 14 12.90 -5.36 4.57
C GLN A 14 12.95 -3.86 4.83
N TYR A 15 11.78 -3.22 4.80
CA TYR A 15 11.61 -1.78 4.93
C TYR A 15 10.30 -1.45 5.65
N CYS A 16 10.24 -0.24 6.22
CA CYS A 16 9.03 0.34 6.79
C CYS A 16 8.00 0.74 5.71
N ALA A 17 6.73 0.96 6.04
CA ALA A 17 5.74 1.47 5.07
C ALA A 17 6.13 2.80 4.40
N GLU A 18 6.81 3.70 5.13
CA GLU A 18 7.27 4.98 4.58
C GLU A 18 8.47 4.84 3.63
N CYS A 19 9.18 3.71 3.72
CA CYS A 19 10.44 3.45 3.04
C CYS A 19 10.25 2.74 1.68
N VAL A 20 9.00 2.40 1.33
CA VAL A 20 8.63 1.66 0.12
C VAL A 20 7.62 2.43 -0.71
N VAL A 21 7.62 2.14 -2.01
CA VAL A 21 6.68 2.69 -2.98
C VAL A 21 6.13 1.57 -3.85
N PHE A 22 4.96 1.82 -4.44
CA PHE A 22 4.25 0.87 -5.31
C PHE A 22 4.15 1.44 -6.73
N PRO A 23 5.26 1.43 -7.52
CA PRO A 23 5.31 2.14 -8.81
C PRO A 23 4.31 1.59 -9.83
N TYR A 24 3.87 0.35 -9.67
CA TYR A 24 2.91 -0.32 -10.56
C TYR A 24 1.60 -0.69 -9.84
N GLY A 25 1.32 -0.06 -8.71
CA GLY A 25 0.19 -0.38 -7.84
C GLY A 25 0.46 -1.53 -6.85
N VAL A 26 -0.50 -1.71 -5.93
CA VAL A 26 -0.37 -2.62 -4.78
C VAL A 26 -0.24 -4.10 -5.21
N SER A 27 -0.78 -4.47 -6.38
CA SER A 27 -0.77 -5.84 -6.88
C SER A 27 0.62 -6.35 -7.28
N ARG A 28 1.52 -5.47 -7.74
CA ARG A 28 2.87 -5.85 -8.20
C ARG A 28 3.92 -5.86 -7.09
N GLY A 29 3.51 -5.55 -5.86
CA GLY A 29 4.38 -5.57 -4.69
C GLY A 29 5.17 -4.28 -4.48
N ALA A 30 5.72 -4.16 -3.27
CA ALA A 30 6.46 -2.99 -2.82
C ALA A 30 7.90 -2.99 -3.37
N VAL A 31 8.42 -1.80 -3.66
CA VAL A 31 9.80 -1.57 -4.08
C VAL A 31 10.38 -0.49 -3.17
N CYS A 32 11.60 -0.65 -2.68
CA CYS A 32 12.23 0.39 -1.85
C CYS A 32 12.60 1.62 -2.68
N ILE A 33 12.67 2.79 -2.04
CA ILE A 33 12.95 4.07 -2.71
C ILE A 33 14.21 3.99 -3.59
N ALA A 34 15.28 3.35 -3.12
CA ALA A 34 16.51 3.21 -3.91
C ALA A 34 16.28 2.42 -5.21
N CYS A 35 15.54 1.31 -5.15
CA CYS A 35 15.23 0.51 -6.34
C CYS A 35 14.24 1.24 -7.26
N ALA A 36 13.29 2.00 -6.70
CA ALA A 36 12.38 2.81 -7.49
C ALA A 36 13.10 3.92 -8.26
N LEU A 37 14.10 4.56 -7.64
CA LEU A 37 14.94 5.55 -8.30
C LEU A 37 15.79 4.93 -9.43
N GLU A 38 16.34 3.74 -9.21
CA GLU A 38 17.05 3.01 -10.27
C GLU A 38 16.13 2.63 -11.44
N LEU A 39 14.89 2.22 -11.16
CA LEU A 39 13.87 1.97 -12.18
C LEU A 39 13.53 3.25 -12.97
N GLY A 40 13.60 4.41 -12.33
CA GLY A 40 13.49 5.73 -12.96
C GLY A 40 14.77 6.19 -13.68
N GLY A 41 15.81 5.36 -13.76
CA GLY A 41 17.07 5.67 -14.46
C GLY A 41 18.10 6.43 -13.62
N VAL A 42 17.85 6.66 -12.33
CA VAL A 42 18.81 7.33 -11.45
C VAL A 42 19.86 6.31 -10.98
N GLN A 43 21.05 6.37 -11.57
CA GLN A 43 22.19 5.56 -11.13
C GLN A 43 22.89 6.19 -9.92
N ARG A 44 23.14 5.39 -8.89
CA ARG A 44 24.00 5.75 -7.75
C ARG A 44 25.24 4.86 -7.76
N GLN A 45 26.41 5.42 -7.50
CA GLN A 45 27.66 4.67 -7.66
C GLN A 45 27.97 3.71 -6.50
N HIS A 46 27.45 3.89 -5.27
CA HIS A 46 28.03 3.17 -4.11
C HIS A 46 27.11 2.85 -2.91
N SER A 47 25.81 2.57 -3.07
CA SER A 47 24.95 2.39 -1.87
C SER A 47 23.89 1.30 -1.94
N ARG A 48 24.13 0.21 -2.68
CA ARG A 48 23.24 -0.96 -2.61
C ARG A 48 23.91 -2.09 -1.83
N GLY A 49 23.30 -2.48 -0.71
CA GLY A 49 23.62 -3.74 -0.04
C GLY A 49 23.42 -4.94 -0.99
N PRO A 50 23.92 -6.14 -0.61
CA PRO A 50 23.85 -7.31 -1.48
C PRO A 50 22.42 -7.62 -1.90
N LYS A 51 22.17 -7.71 -3.22
CA LYS A 51 20.87 -8.15 -3.74
C LYS A 51 20.72 -9.64 -3.49
N LEU A 52 19.59 -10.04 -2.92
CA LEU A 52 19.25 -11.44 -2.75
C LEU A 52 18.89 -12.08 -4.10
N SER A 53 18.99 -13.40 -4.18
CA SER A 53 18.59 -14.12 -5.39
C SER A 53 17.08 -14.02 -5.59
N ARG A 54 16.62 -13.99 -6.85
CA ARG A 54 15.17 -13.95 -7.17
C ARG A 54 14.36 -15.04 -6.47
N ARG A 55 14.95 -16.22 -6.27
CA ARG A 55 14.31 -17.35 -5.59
C ARG A 55 14.10 -17.05 -4.10
N GLU A 56 15.08 -16.47 -3.44
CA GLU A 56 14.98 -16.08 -2.02
C GLU A 56 13.99 -14.94 -1.81
N ILE A 57 13.99 -13.94 -2.71
CA ILE A 57 13.04 -12.83 -2.65
C ILE A 57 11.61 -13.36 -2.66
N ARG A 58 11.28 -14.23 -3.63
CA ARG A 58 9.94 -14.84 -3.71
C ARG A 58 9.58 -15.65 -2.47
N LYS A 59 10.54 -16.41 -1.93
CA LYS A 59 10.33 -17.20 -0.71
C LYS A 59 9.98 -16.31 0.49
N ARG A 60 10.67 -15.17 0.63
CA ARG A 60 10.41 -14.22 1.72
C ARG A 60 9.07 -13.50 1.56
N ILE A 61 8.72 -13.06 0.35
CA ILE A 61 7.42 -12.44 0.08
C ILE A 61 6.27 -13.43 0.33
N ALA A 62 6.43 -14.68 -0.09
CA ALA A 62 5.42 -15.72 0.16
C ALA A 62 5.23 -15.97 1.67
N ALA A 63 6.32 -16.04 2.45
CA ALA A 63 6.26 -16.19 3.89
C ALA A 63 5.49 -15.04 4.56
N GLN A 64 5.79 -13.80 4.16
CA GLN A 64 5.10 -12.62 4.70
C GLN A 64 3.60 -12.62 4.35
N LYS A 65 3.23 -13.03 3.14
CA LYS A 65 1.83 -13.13 2.74
C LYS A 65 1.07 -14.21 3.51
N SER A 66 1.71 -15.35 3.79
CA SER A 66 1.08 -16.38 4.63
C SER A 66 0.85 -15.91 6.06
N GLU A 67 1.77 -15.15 6.64
CA GLU A 67 1.63 -14.59 7.99
C GLU A 67 0.45 -13.61 8.08
N GLN A 68 0.28 -12.75 7.07
CA GLN A 68 -0.85 -11.81 7.00
C GLN A 68 -2.20 -12.51 6.85
N LEU A 69 -2.29 -13.59 6.06
CA LEU A 69 -3.52 -14.35 5.91
C LEU A 69 -3.93 -15.04 7.21
N VAL A 70 -2.97 -15.55 7.97
CA VAL A 70 -3.23 -16.18 9.27
C VAL A 70 -3.71 -15.14 10.29
N GLN A 71 -3.13 -13.93 10.31
CA GLN A 71 -3.58 -12.84 11.19
C GLN A 71 -4.97 -12.31 10.81
N GLY A 72 -5.29 -12.25 9.51
CA GLY A 72 -6.62 -11.84 9.04
C GLY A 72 -7.74 -12.82 9.41
N ALA A 73 -7.42 -14.09 9.63
CA ALA A 73 -8.39 -15.11 10.04
C ALA A 73 -8.71 -15.09 11.54
N ILE A 74 -7.94 -14.36 12.35
CA ILE A 74 -8.09 -14.30 13.82
C ILE A 74 -8.85 -13.04 14.26
N GLN A 75 -9.12 -12.08 13.36
CA GLN A 75 -9.99 -10.95 13.68
C GLN A 75 -11.45 -11.40 13.65
N GLU A 76 -11.98 -11.63 14.86
CA GLU A 76 -13.40 -11.65 15.21
C GLU A 76 -14.14 -10.52 14.48
N PRO A 77 -15.32 -10.76 13.88
CA PRO A 77 -16.02 -9.74 13.11
C PRO A 77 -16.37 -8.56 14.03
N LEU A 78 -15.75 -7.41 13.77
CA LEU A 78 -16.17 -6.12 14.32
C LEU A 78 -17.67 -5.95 14.01
N PRO A 79 -18.54 -5.71 15.00
CA PRO A 79 -19.94 -5.43 14.74
C PRO A 79 -20.00 -4.17 13.88
N LEU A 80 -20.55 -4.29 12.68
CA LEU A 80 -20.92 -3.15 11.84
C LEU A 80 -21.78 -2.21 12.70
N PRO A 81 -21.43 -0.91 12.85
CA PRO A 81 -22.33 0.01 13.50
C PRO A 81 -23.64 0.01 12.71
N GLU A 82 -24.75 -0.16 13.44
CA GLU A 82 -26.10 -0.09 12.92
C GLU A 82 -26.22 1.13 12.01
N VAL A 83 -26.70 0.86 10.80
CA VAL A 83 -27.15 1.81 9.78
C VAL A 83 -27.52 3.14 10.43
N ILE A 84 -26.74 4.18 10.11
CA ILE A 84 -26.91 5.54 10.62
C ILE A 84 -28.35 5.98 10.27
N SER A 85 -29.22 6.05 11.27
CA SER A 85 -30.64 6.43 11.15
C SER A 85 -30.88 7.85 10.62
N TRP A 86 -29.82 8.60 10.35
CA TRP A 86 -29.83 9.93 9.74
C TRP A 86 -29.76 9.88 8.20
N LEU A 87 -29.62 8.70 7.59
CA LEU A 87 -29.59 8.54 6.13
C LEU A 87 -30.99 8.33 5.51
N ASP A 88 -32.03 8.14 6.33
CA ASP A 88 -33.42 7.95 5.89
C ASP A 88 -34.27 9.23 5.95
N ASP A 89 -33.67 10.42 6.07
CA ASP A 89 -34.37 11.67 5.80
C ASP A 89 -34.35 11.95 4.29
N SER A 90 -35.06 11.12 3.52
CA SER A 90 -35.51 11.49 2.18
C SER A 90 -36.67 12.49 2.31
N GLY A 91 -36.36 13.67 2.84
CA GLY A 91 -37.22 14.84 2.87
C GLY A 91 -36.81 15.81 1.77
N GLU A 92 -37.65 15.90 0.74
CA GLU A 92 -37.90 17.08 -0.11
C GLU A 92 -36.85 18.20 -0.15
N GLY A 93 -36.21 18.34 -1.31
CA GLY A 93 -36.02 19.63 -1.98
C GLY A 93 -35.45 20.78 -1.14
N ALA A 94 -34.14 20.77 -0.92
CA ALA A 94 -33.40 22.00 -0.69
C ALA A 94 -32.31 22.13 -1.76
N GLU A 95 -32.51 23.10 -2.65
CA GLU A 95 -31.52 23.60 -3.61
C GLU A 95 -30.17 23.80 -2.90
N LEU A 96 -29.19 22.95 -3.18
CA LEU A 96 -27.81 23.14 -2.72
C LEU A 96 -27.26 24.41 -3.42
N PRO A 97 -26.95 25.50 -2.69
CA PRO A 97 -26.44 26.71 -3.30
C PRO A 97 -24.92 26.53 -3.45
N GLY A 98 -24.50 25.97 -4.57
CA GLY A 98 -23.08 25.74 -4.80
C GLY A 98 -22.82 25.22 -6.20
N GLY A 99 -22.80 26.13 -7.18
CA GLY A 99 -22.44 25.81 -8.55
C GLY A 99 -20.95 25.47 -8.66
N TRP A 100 -20.63 24.18 -8.72
CA TRP A 100 -19.32 23.72 -9.19
C TRP A 100 -19.32 23.79 -10.71
N LYS A 101 -19.24 25.01 -11.25
CA LYS A 101 -18.90 25.19 -12.66
C LYS A 101 -17.42 24.84 -12.82
N GLN A 102 -17.20 23.63 -13.30
CA GLN A 102 -15.94 23.18 -13.84
C GLN A 102 -15.67 23.96 -15.13
N SER A 103 -14.71 24.88 -15.07
CA SER A 103 -14.08 25.44 -16.27
C SER A 103 -12.62 25.70 -15.95
N TYR A 104 -11.73 24.84 -16.46
CA TYR A 104 -10.31 25.12 -16.55
C TYR A 104 -10.00 25.63 -17.97
N PRO A 105 -9.08 26.61 -18.12
CA PRO A 105 -8.59 27.06 -19.42
C PRO A 105 -7.73 26.01 -20.13
#